data_AF-A0A9X6SSZ2-F1
#
_entry.id   AF-A0A9X6SSZ2-F1
#
_cell.length_a   1.000
_cell.length_b   1.000
_cell.length_c   1.000
_cell.angle_alpha   90.00
_cell.angle_beta   90.00
_cell.angle_gamma   90.00
#
_symmetry.space_group_name_H-M   'P 1'
#
loop_
_entity.id
_entity.type
_entity.pdbx_description
1 polymer ?
#
loop_
_entity_poly.entity_id
_entity_poly.type
_entity_poly.pdbx_seq_one_letter_code
_entity_poly.pdbx_strand_id
1 'polypeptide(L)'
;METEYDLKIRQSYHGTGGREGYKYKVYNNKGKKIGELKDVPNCSYGNTVVINGDLYIILRVYDSPNPRHEKSEVMYYELAKYEFKPDFDLGETFQSIAS
;
A
#
# COMPACT_ATOMS: atom_id res chain seq x y z
N MET A 1 8.83 18.67 0.19
CA MET A 1 8.68 17.83 -1.02
C MET A 1 7.57 16.84 -0.73
N GLU A 2 6.44 16.93 -1.44
CA GLU A 2 5.45 15.85 -1.39
C GLU A 2 6.11 14.61 -2.00
N THR A 3 6.22 13.55 -1.22
CA THR A 3 6.68 12.26 -1.71
C THR A 3 5.63 11.80 -2.72
N GLU A 4 5.98 11.69 -4.00
CA GLU A 4 5.05 11.22 -5.03
C GLU A 4 4.69 9.76 -4.71
N TYR A 5 3.40 9.48 -4.59
CA TYR A 5 2.88 8.13 -4.40
C TYR A 5 2.36 7.61 -5.73
N ASP A 6 2.47 6.29 -5.95
CA ASP A 6 1.93 5.65 -7.16
C ASP A 6 0.46 5.28 -6.99
N LEU A 7 0.13 4.76 -5.80
CA LEU A 7 -1.19 4.27 -5.44
C LEU A 7 -1.68 4.86 -4.12
N LYS A 8 -2.99 4.92 -4.00
CA LYS A 8 -3.68 5.30 -2.78
C LYS A 8 -4.75 4.28 -2.45
N ILE A 9 -4.72 3.73 -1.25
CA ILE A 9 -5.80 2.90 -0.73
C ILE A 9 -6.66 3.77 0.17
N ARG A 10 -7.98 3.74 -0.06
CA ARG A 10 -8.98 4.29 0.86
C ARG A 10 -9.65 3.15 1.59
N GLN A 11 -9.47 3.11 2.91
CA GLN A 11 -10.26 2.29 3.81
C GLN A 11 -11.49 3.08 4.26
N SER A 12 -12.65 2.45 4.28
CA SER A 12 -13.83 3.01 4.95
C SER A 12 -14.63 1.93 5.63
N TYR A 13 -15.07 2.22 6.86
CA TYR A 13 -15.96 1.36 7.60
C TYR A 13 -17.38 1.39 6.99
N HIS A 14 -17.97 0.21 6.81
CA HIS A 14 -19.36 0.08 6.38
C HIS A 14 -20.10 -0.83 7.38
N GLY A 15 -20.61 -0.24 8.46
CA GLY A 15 -21.48 -0.92 9.41
C GLY A 15 -22.96 -0.72 9.08
N THR A 16 -23.67 -1.78 8.70
CA THR A 16 -25.15 -1.80 8.73
C THR A 16 -25.65 -3.18 9.12
N GLY A 17 -26.02 -3.36 10.39
CA GLY A 17 -26.99 -4.37 10.84
C GLY A 17 -26.76 -5.83 10.44
N GLY A 18 -25.53 -6.36 10.53
CA GLY A 18 -25.31 -7.82 10.49
C GLY A 18 -24.05 -8.32 9.76
N ARG A 19 -23.34 -7.49 8.99
CA ARG A 19 -22.00 -7.81 8.44
C ARG A 19 -21.10 -6.59 8.57
N GLU A 20 -20.28 -6.58 9.61
CA GLU A 20 -19.26 -5.54 9.82
C GLU A 20 -18.05 -5.83 8.95
N GLY A 21 -17.45 -4.77 8.39
CA GLY A 21 -16.24 -4.91 7.59
C GLY A 21 -15.78 -3.60 6.97
N TYR A 22 -14.48 -3.57 6.69
CA TYR A 22 -13.85 -2.48 5.96
C TYR A 22 -13.93 -2.74 4.45
N LYS A 23 -14.08 -1.65 3.68
CA LYS A 23 -13.89 -1.67 2.23
C LYS A 23 -12.62 -0.94 1.86
N TYR A 24 -11.83 -1.54 0.99
CA TYR A 24 -10.54 -1.02 0.56
C TYR A 24 -10.60 -0.72 -0.94
N LYS A 25 -10.65 0.57 -1.30
CA LYS A 25 -10.66 1.01 -2.70
C LYS A 25 -9.27 1.48 -3.09
N VAL A 26 -8.79 1.05 -4.25
CA VAL A 26 -7.47 1.42 -4.77
C VAL A 26 -7.62 2.46 -5.87
N TYR A 27 -6.83 3.52 -5.77
CA TYR A 27 -6.77 4.64 -6.71
C TYR A 27 -5.33 4.79 -7.20
N ASN A 28 -5.16 5.23 -8.45
CA ASN A 28 -3.86 5.69 -8.92
C ASN A 28 -3.56 7.12 -8.45
N ASN A 29 -2.34 7.60 -8.70
CA ASN A 29 -1.90 8.97 -8.38
C ASN A 29 -2.72 10.09 -9.06
N LYS A 30 -3.49 9.77 -10.10
CA LYS A 30 -4.43 10.70 -10.76
C LYS A 30 -5.83 10.70 -10.12
N GLY A 31 -6.03 9.97 -9.02
CA GLY A 31 -7.32 9.85 -8.34
C GLY A 31 -8.34 8.95 -9.04
N LYS A 32 -7.96 8.23 -10.09
CA LYS A 32 -8.84 7.26 -10.76
C LYS A 32 -8.87 5.97 -9.95
N LYS A 33 -10.07 5.49 -9.61
CA LYS A 33 -10.26 4.16 -9.01
C LYS A 33 -9.84 3.08 -10.00
N ILE A 34 -8.91 2.21 -9.60
CA ILE A 34 -8.40 1.11 -10.42
C ILE A 34 -8.81 -0.27 -9.90
N GLY A 35 -9.29 -0.37 -8.66
CA GLY A 35 -9.71 -1.64 -8.10
C GLY A 35 -10.24 -1.56 -6.67
N GLU A 36 -10.49 -2.73 -6.10
CA GLU A 36 -10.83 -2.92 -4.70
C GLU A 36 -10.03 -4.11 -4.15
N LEU A 37 -9.59 -4.01 -2.91
CA LEU A 37 -8.95 -5.11 -2.18
C LEU A 37 -9.99 -5.74 -1.26
N LYS A 38 -9.95 -7.07 -1.12
CA LYS A 38 -10.79 -7.80 -0.18
C LYS A 38 -10.43 -7.44 1.26
N ASP A 39 -9.13 -7.30 1.51
CA ASP A 39 -8.56 -6.96 2.80
C ASP A 39 -7.22 -6.26 2.57
N VAL A 40 -6.76 -5.51 3.57
CA VAL A 40 -5.41 -4.97 3.63
C VAL A 40 -4.83 -5.42 4.96
N PRO A 41 -3.69 -6.14 4.99
CA PRO A 41 -3.07 -6.55 6.24
C PRO A 41 -2.87 -5.32 7.14
N ASN A 42 -2.86 -5.48 8.45
CA ASN A 42 -2.75 -4.35 9.38
C ASN A 42 -1.46 -3.55 9.05
N CYS A 43 -1.63 -2.39 8.42
CA CYS A 43 -0.60 -1.77 7.62
C CYS A 43 -0.15 -0.46 8.25
N SER A 44 1.04 -0.46 8.83
CA SER A 44 1.71 0.75 9.29
C SER A 44 2.65 1.32 8.23
N TYR A 45 3.09 2.56 8.44
CA TYR A 45 4.19 3.17 7.68
C TYR A 45 5.37 2.18 7.56
N GLY A 46 5.95 2.08 6.36
CA GLY A 46 7.08 1.18 6.08
C GLY A 46 6.70 -0.26 5.77
N ASN A 47 5.45 -0.70 6.04
CA ASN A 47 5.00 -2.04 5.67
C ASN A 47 4.84 -2.16 4.15
N THR A 48 4.96 -3.39 3.66
CA THR A 48 4.77 -3.70 2.24
C THR A 48 3.42 -4.33 1.94
N VAL A 49 2.84 -4.00 0.79
CA VAL A 49 1.59 -4.57 0.28
C VAL A 49 1.81 -5.07 -1.13
N VAL A 50 1.34 -6.29 -1.43
CA VAL A 50 1.35 -6.82 -2.79
C VAL A 50 0.01 -6.55 -3.44
N ILE A 51 0.01 -5.87 -4.59
CA ILE A 51 -1.20 -5.56 -5.37
C ILE A 51 -0.95 -6.02 -6.81
N ASN A 52 -1.77 -6.94 -7.31
CA ASN A 52 -1.61 -7.53 -8.65
C ASN A 52 -0.19 -8.06 -8.95
N GLY A 53 0.49 -8.62 -7.94
CA GLY A 53 1.85 -9.17 -8.08
C GLY A 53 2.98 -8.14 -7.98
N ASP A 54 2.66 -6.85 -7.95
CA ASP A 54 3.63 -5.79 -7.71
C ASP A 54 3.75 -5.51 -6.21
N LEU A 55 4.99 -5.34 -5.72
CA LEU A 55 5.29 -4.98 -4.34
C LEU A 55 5.27 -3.45 -4.19
N TYR A 56 4.56 -2.97 -3.17
CA TYR A 56 4.49 -1.57 -2.81
C TYR A 56 4.90 -1.36 -1.36
N ILE A 57 5.52 -0.23 -1.05
CA ILE A 57 5.82 0.22 0.32
C ILE A 57 4.86 1.34 0.72
N ILE A 58 4.37 1.29 1.95
CA ILE A 58 3.50 2.34 2.51
C ILE A 58 4.36 3.52 2.94
N LEU A 59 4.14 4.65 2.28
CA LEU A 59 4.82 5.91 2.56
C LEU A 59 4.11 6.73 3.64
N ARG A 60 2.78 6.65 3.72
CA ARG A 60 1.97 7.43 4.68
C ARG A 60 0.68 6.73 5.01
N VAL A 61 0.22 6.95 6.24
CA VAL A 61 -1.10 6.56 6.72
C VAL A 61 -1.71 7.79 7.40
N TYR A 62 -2.93 8.18 7.01
CA TYR A 62 -3.59 9.36 7.57
C TYR A 62 -5.12 9.26 7.49
N ASP A 63 -5.78 9.93 8.42
CA ASP A 63 -7.25 10.06 8.43
C ASP A 63 -7.75 10.95 7.31
N SER A 64 -8.99 10.75 6.90
CA SER A 64 -9.59 11.61 5.90
C SER A 64 -9.62 13.07 6.37
N PRO A 65 -9.14 14.02 5.55
CA PRO A 65 -9.23 15.45 5.87
C PRO A 65 -10.66 16.00 5.74
N ASN A 66 -11.63 15.18 5.29
CA ASN A 66 -13.01 15.59 5.16
C ASN A 66 -13.72 15.44 6.51
N PRO A 67 -14.19 16.53 7.14
CA PRO A 67 -14.85 16.48 8.45
C PRO A 67 -16.11 15.59 8.46
N ARG A 68 -16.75 15.41 7.30
CA ARG A 68 -17.93 14.52 7.18
C ARG A 68 -17.58 13.05 7.36
N HIS A 69 -16.31 12.68 7.19
CA HIS A 69 -15.85 11.30 7.29
C HIS A 69 -15.45 10.89 8.71
N GLU A 70 -15.38 11.81 9.69
CA GLU A 70 -15.14 11.45 11.10
C GLU A 70 -16.15 10.40 11.60
N LYS A 71 -17.41 10.49 11.14
CA LYS A 71 -18.47 9.52 11.49
C LYS A 71 -18.34 8.16 10.80
N SER A 72 -17.40 8.00 9.87
CA SER A 72 -17.32 6.86 8.95
C SER A 72 -15.96 6.16 8.94
N GLU A 73 -15.06 6.53 9.85
CA GLU A 73 -13.71 5.96 10.01
C GLU A 73 -13.02 5.72 8.66
N VAL A 74 -12.65 6.82 7.99
CA VAL A 74 -12.01 6.76 6.68
C VAL A 74 -10.53 7.04 6.82
N MET A 75 -9.71 6.08 6.41
CA MET A 75 -8.26 6.19 6.39
C MET A 75 -7.71 6.09 4.96
N TYR A 76 -6.56 6.71 4.75
CA TYR A 76 -5.80 6.66 3.50
C TYR A 76 -4.41 6.11 3.72
N TYR A 77 -3.98 5.27 2.78
CA TYR A 77 -2.63 4.74 2.69
C TYR A 77 -2.04 5.19 1.35
N GLU A 78 -0.92 5.88 1.36
CA GLU A 78 -0.17 6.25 0.16
C GLU A 78 0.99 5.27 -0.02
N LEU A 79 1.12 4.73 -1.22
CA LEU A 79 2.05 3.67 -1.53
C LEU A 79 2.95 4.05 -2.71
N ALA A 80 4.23 3.70 -2.62
CA ALA A 80 5.16 3.73 -3.74
C ALA A 80 5.50 2.32 -4.18
N LYS A 81 5.66 2.12 -5.48
CA LYS A 81 6.10 0.86 -6.06
C LYS A 81 7.53 0.61 -5.59
N TYR A 82 7.76 -0.57 -5.02
CA TYR A 82 9.10 -0.96 -4.60
C TYR A 82 9.89 -1.39 -5.83
N GLU A 83 10.97 -0.67 -6.13
CA GLU A 83 11.97 -1.08 -7.11
C GLU A 83 13.18 -1.63 -6.36
N PHE A 84 13.46 -2.93 -6.53
CA PHE A 84 14.68 -3.52 -5.99
C PHE A 84 15.89 -2.95 -6.73
N LYS A 85 16.67 -2.13 -6.02
CA LYS A 85 17.95 -1.59 -6.48
C LYS A 85 19.02 -2.07 -5.52
N PRO A 86 19.64 -3.23 -5.76
CA PRO A 86 20.76 -3.67 -4.95
C PRO A 86 21.89 -2.64 -5.10
N ASP A 87 22.36 -2.11 -3.98
CA ASP A 87 23.50 -1.20 -3.88
C ASP A 87 24.80 -1.92 -3.52
N PHE A 88 24.73 -3.24 -3.45
CA PHE A 88 25.86 -4.13 -3.25
C PHE A 88 26.09 -4.97 -4.50
N ASP A 89 27.36 -5.14 -4.84
CA ASP A 89 27.82 -6.15 -5.78
C ASP A 89 28.12 -7.43 -4.98
N LEU A 90 27.55 -8.56 -5.37
CA LEU A 90 27.86 -9.85 -4.74
C LEU A 90 29.28 -10.33 -5.09
N GLY A 91 30.00 -9.60 -5.95
CA GLY A 91 31.34 -9.94 -6.39
C GLY A 91 31.35 -11.16 -7.32
N GLU A 92 32.50 -11.47 -7.91
CA GLU A 92 32.66 -12.66 -8.73
C GLU A 92 32.42 -13.92 -7.87
N THR A 93 31.41 -14.71 -8.20
CA THR A 93 31.24 -16.06 -7.67
C THR A 93 32.50 -16.87 -7.99
N PHE A 94 33.33 -17.15 -6.98
CA PHE A 94 34.48 -18.02 -7.14
C PHE A 94 34.02 -19.42 -7.55
N GLN A 95 34.21 -19.76 -8.83
CA GLN A 95 34.30 -21.14 -9.25
C GLN A 95 35.66 -21.71 -8.82
N SER A 96 35.70 -22.42 -7.70
CA SER A 96 36.50 -23.63 -7.51
C SER A 96 36.00 -24.25 -6.20
N ILE A 97 35.85 -25.56 -6.05
CA ILE A 97 36.88 -26.56 -6.29
C ILE A 97 36.24 -27.76 -6.97
N ALA A 98 36.63 -28.01 -8.23
CA ALA A 98 36.63 -29.35 -8.75
C ALA A 98 37.83 -30.08 -8.12
N SER A 99 37.55 -31.14 -7.39
CA SER A 99 38.52 -32.17 -6.99
C SER A 99 37.82 -33.51 -6.99
#